data_AF-A0A200QP27-F1
#
_entry.id   AF-A0A200QP27-F1
#
_cell.length_a   1.000
_cell.length_b   1.000
_cell.length_c   1.000
_cell.angle_alpha   90.00
_cell.angle_beta   90.00
_cell.angle_gamma   90.00
#
_symmetry.space_group_name_H-M   'P 1'
#
loop_
_entity.id
_entity.type
_entity.pdbx_description
1 polymer ?
#
loop_
_entity_poly.entity_id
_entity_poly.type
_entity_poly.pdbx_seq_one_letter_code
_entity_poly.pdbx_strand_id
1 'polypeptide(L)'
;MASRVLKVSQDGTGDYQTVQEAIDSVPFRNTCRTVIRIAPGIYKQPIYIPKTKNYITFAGLNPEDTIITWNNTATKIDHHQGSRLIGTGTFGCGSTIIEGEDFIAENITFENSAPQGSGQAVAIRVTADRCAFYNCRFLGWQDTLYLHYGKQYLKDCYIEGSVDFIFGNSTALLEHCHIHCKSAGFVTAQSRKSSEERTGYVFLRIFKLRNKLIRIEQTSIRWASTDPLCRNMKFQEFVFSWDSLLL
;
A
#
# COMPACT_ATOMS: atom_id res chain seq x y z
N MET A 1 0.66 -28.66 4.70
CA MET A 1 -0.17 -28.19 5.84
C MET A 1 -1.34 -27.42 5.25
N ALA A 2 -2.57 -27.68 5.70
CA ALA A 2 -3.76 -27.01 5.16
C ALA A 2 -3.74 -25.51 5.52
N SER A 3 -4.13 -24.65 4.59
CA SER A 3 -4.29 -23.21 4.86
C SER A 3 -5.41 -23.00 5.88
N ARG A 4 -5.15 -22.23 6.95
CA ARG A 4 -6.17 -21.82 7.92
C ARG A 4 -7.03 -20.71 7.29
N VAL A 5 -8.34 -20.80 7.40
CA VAL A 5 -9.26 -19.76 6.90
C VAL A 5 -10.04 -19.17 8.08
N LEU A 6 -10.04 -17.86 8.20
CA LEU A 6 -10.83 -17.08 9.16
C LEU A 6 -11.81 -16.18 8.41
N LYS A 7 -13.02 -16.00 8.91
CA LYS A 7 -14.03 -15.11 8.33
C LYS A 7 -14.24 -13.90 9.23
N VAL A 8 -14.27 -12.72 8.62
CA VAL A 8 -14.57 -11.46 9.29
C VAL A 8 -15.84 -10.88 8.72
N SER A 9 -16.83 -10.59 9.57
CA SER A 9 -18.07 -9.92 9.17
C SER A 9 -18.62 -9.03 10.28
N GLN A 10 -18.94 -7.78 9.97
CA GLN A 10 -19.44 -6.80 10.94
C GLN A 10 -20.83 -7.16 11.48
N ASP A 11 -21.60 -7.99 10.74
CA ASP A 11 -22.93 -8.46 11.14
C ASP A 11 -22.91 -9.67 12.11
N GLY A 12 -21.71 -10.17 12.45
CA GLY A 12 -21.54 -11.30 13.35
C GLY A 12 -21.70 -12.69 12.71
N THR A 13 -21.86 -12.78 11.38
CA THR A 13 -21.93 -14.08 10.67
C THR A 13 -20.55 -14.72 10.41
N GLY A 14 -19.46 -13.98 10.69
CA GLY A 14 -18.08 -14.45 10.62
C GLY A 14 -17.55 -14.99 11.95
N ASP A 15 -16.30 -15.47 11.94
CA ASP A 15 -15.59 -15.90 13.16
C ASP A 15 -15.20 -14.70 14.04
N TYR A 16 -15.01 -13.52 13.43
CA TYR A 16 -14.66 -12.26 14.08
C TYR A 16 -15.48 -11.10 13.49
N GLN A 17 -15.69 -10.04 14.29
CA GLN A 17 -16.38 -8.82 13.82
C GLN A 17 -15.40 -7.79 13.25
N THR A 18 -14.16 -7.80 13.74
CA THR A 18 -13.11 -6.87 13.29
C THR A 18 -11.96 -7.60 12.61
N VAL A 19 -11.26 -6.87 11.73
CA VAL A 19 -10.09 -7.42 11.04
C VAL A 19 -8.93 -7.60 12.03
N GLN A 20 -8.75 -6.68 12.98
CA GLN A 20 -7.68 -6.79 13.98
C GLN A 20 -7.85 -8.01 14.89
N GLU A 21 -9.07 -8.35 15.34
CA GLU A 21 -9.31 -9.57 16.14
C GLU A 21 -8.90 -10.84 15.38
N ALA A 22 -9.20 -10.92 14.08
CA ALA A 22 -8.80 -12.04 13.25
C ALA A 22 -7.27 -12.15 13.15
N ILE A 23 -6.57 -11.02 12.95
CA ILE A 23 -5.10 -10.96 12.98
C ILE A 23 -4.57 -11.41 14.35
N ASP A 24 -5.19 -10.96 15.44
CA ASP A 24 -4.78 -11.25 16.81
C ASP A 24 -4.88 -12.75 17.14
N SER A 25 -5.83 -13.46 16.51
CA SER A 25 -5.99 -14.91 16.62
C SER A 25 -4.97 -15.75 15.86
N VAL A 26 -4.20 -15.14 14.94
CA VAL A 26 -3.13 -15.83 14.21
C VAL A 26 -1.98 -16.13 15.19
N PRO A 27 -1.45 -17.37 15.24
CA PRO A 27 -0.42 -17.74 16.20
C PRO A 27 0.86 -16.91 16.04
N PHE A 28 1.57 -16.72 17.14
CA PHE A 28 2.91 -16.15 17.13
C PHE A 28 3.87 -17.06 16.35
N ARG A 29 4.78 -16.46 15.56
CA ARG A 29 5.70 -17.16 14.63
C ARG A 29 4.95 -18.07 13.66
N ASN A 30 3.84 -17.57 13.11
CA ASN A 30 3.06 -18.31 12.12
C ASN A 30 3.93 -18.73 10.92
N THR A 31 3.91 -20.03 10.60
CA THR A 31 4.65 -20.63 9.48
C THR A 31 3.72 -21.15 8.37
N CYS A 32 2.40 -21.07 8.58
CA CYS A 32 1.39 -21.59 7.66
C CYS A 32 0.49 -20.46 7.16
N ARG A 33 0.14 -20.45 5.87
CA ARG A 33 -0.72 -19.37 5.34
C ARG A 33 -2.07 -19.35 6.03
N THR A 34 -2.41 -18.22 6.65
CA THR A 34 -3.73 -17.94 7.21
C THR A 34 -4.45 -16.93 6.32
N VAL A 35 -5.58 -17.34 5.74
CA VAL A 35 -6.42 -16.51 4.88
C VAL A 35 -7.55 -15.92 5.72
N ILE A 36 -7.56 -14.60 5.85
CA ILE A 36 -8.61 -13.83 6.49
C ILE A 36 -9.54 -13.32 5.40
N ARG A 37 -10.70 -13.96 5.27
CA ARG A 37 -11.77 -13.57 4.35
C ARG A 37 -12.60 -12.46 4.99
N ILE A 38 -12.61 -11.29 4.37
CA ILE A 38 -13.26 -10.10 4.89
C ILE A 38 -14.51 -9.86 4.07
N ALA A 39 -15.68 -9.89 4.72
CA ALA A 39 -16.96 -9.63 4.08
C ALA A 39 -17.05 -8.19 3.54
N PRO A 40 -17.97 -7.89 2.61
CA PRO A 40 -18.31 -6.52 2.24
C PRO A 40 -18.63 -5.66 3.48
N GLY A 41 -18.06 -4.45 3.55
CA GLY A 41 -18.21 -3.54 4.67
C GLY A 41 -17.12 -2.46 4.73
N ILE A 42 -17.38 -1.44 5.54
CA ILE A 42 -16.41 -0.39 5.87
C ILE A 42 -15.88 -0.65 7.28
N TYR A 43 -14.65 -1.14 7.33
CA TYR A 43 -13.92 -1.48 8.55
C TYR A 43 -13.10 -0.27 9.02
N LYS A 44 -13.74 0.57 9.83
CA LYS A 44 -13.13 1.79 10.38
C LYS A 44 -12.29 1.48 11.62
N GLN A 45 -11.05 1.04 11.42
CA GLN A 45 -10.11 0.71 12.49
C GLN A 45 -8.66 0.79 11.98
N PRO A 46 -7.68 1.15 12.83
CA PRO A 46 -6.28 1.01 12.49
C PRO A 46 -5.85 -0.46 12.54
N ILE A 47 -5.11 -0.92 11.53
CA ILE A 47 -4.64 -2.30 11.40
C ILE A 47 -3.13 -2.40 11.63
N TYR A 48 -2.70 -3.38 12.42
CA TYR A 48 -1.29 -3.72 12.61
C TYR A 48 -1.05 -5.22 12.48
N ILE A 49 -0.22 -5.59 11.50
CA ILE A 49 0.32 -6.95 11.36
C ILE A 49 1.78 -6.96 11.82
N PRO A 50 2.10 -7.57 12.98
CA PRO A 50 3.46 -7.59 13.49
C PRO A 50 4.36 -8.51 12.67
N LYS A 51 5.68 -8.24 12.71
CA LYS A 51 6.75 -9.10 12.15
C LYS A 51 6.77 -10.56 12.63
N THR A 52 5.99 -10.88 13.66
CA THR A 52 5.88 -12.21 14.23
C THR A 52 4.70 -13.00 13.68
N LYS A 53 3.90 -12.40 12.80
CA LYS A 53 2.71 -13.01 12.17
C LYS A 53 2.81 -12.96 10.65
N ASN A 54 3.76 -13.74 10.12
CA ASN A 54 4.00 -13.89 8.69
C ASN A 54 2.88 -14.73 8.01
N TYR A 55 2.89 -14.78 6.68
CA TYR A 55 1.99 -15.61 5.87
C TYR A 55 0.49 -15.31 6.07
N ILE A 56 0.12 -14.06 6.33
CA ILE A 56 -1.30 -13.65 6.37
C ILE A 56 -1.76 -13.26 4.97
N THR A 57 -2.98 -13.66 4.60
CA THR A 57 -3.66 -13.20 3.37
C THR A 57 -4.94 -12.49 3.75
N PHE A 58 -5.16 -11.28 3.26
CA PHE A 58 -6.48 -10.66 3.26
C PHE A 58 -7.17 -10.95 1.94
N ALA A 59 -8.41 -11.43 1.99
CA ALA A 59 -9.21 -11.72 0.81
C ALA A 59 -10.60 -11.09 0.95
N GLY A 60 -10.85 -10.03 0.18
CA GLY A 60 -12.17 -9.43 0.04
C GLY A 60 -12.95 -10.05 -1.13
N LEU A 61 -14.21 -9.66 -1.28
CA LEU A 61 -15.02 -10.05 -2.43
C LEU A 61 -14.73 -9.13 -3.63
N ASN A 62 -14.85 -7.82 -3.43
CA ASN A 62 -14.51 -6.77 -4.38
C ASN A 62 -13.84 -5.63 -3.64
N PRO A 63 -12.85 -4.95 -4.25
CA PRO A 63 -12.19 -3.84 -3.58
C PRO A 63 -13.12 -2.64 -3.33
N GLU A 64 -14.15 -2.45 -4.17
CA GLU A 64 -15.16 -1.39 -3.97
C GLU A 64 -16.05 -1.62 -2.73
N ASP A 65 -16.22 -2.88 -2.34
CA ASP A 65 -17.17 -3.28 -1.30
C ASP A 65 -16.49 -3.60 0.04
N THR A 66 -15.18 -3.87 0.05
CA THR A 66 -14.42 -4.22 1.26
C THR A 66 -13.33 -3.18 1.52
N ILE A 67 -13.62 -2.24 2.43
CA ILE A 67 -12.79 -1.06 2.69
C ILE A 67 -12.25 -1.10 4.12
N ILE A 68 -10.93 -1.04 4.27
CA ILE A 68 -10.23 -0.83 5.54
C ILE A 68 -9.80 0.64 5.59
N THR A 69 -10.30 1.39 6.58
CA THR A 69 -10.10 2.84 6.63
C THR A 69 -9.76 3.35 8.03
N TRP A 70 -8.91 4.37 8.06
CA TRP A 70 -8.62 5.19 9.23
C TRP A 70 -8.21 6.60 8.76
N ASN A 71 -7.90 7.52 9.68
CA ASN A 71 -7.64 8.93 9.34
C ASN A 71 -6.47 9.54 10.13
N ASN A 72 -5.46 8.73 10.46
CA ASN A 72 -4.26 9.22 11.11
C ASN A 72 -3.46 10.14 10.19
N THR A 73 -2.82 11.15 10.77
CA THR A 73 -1.88 12.05 10.09
C THR A 73 -0.54 11.99 10.82
N ALA A 74 0.54 12.49 10.20
CA ALA A 74 1.85 12.49 10.84
C ALA A 74 1.89 13.22 12.20
N THR A 75 0.97 14.17 12.44
CA THR A 75 0.89 14.94 13.69
C THR A 75 -0.19 14.44 14.65
N LYS A 76 -1.08 13.56 14.21
CA LYS A 76 -2.18 13.00 15.01
C LYS A 76 -2.35 11.51 14.72
N ILE A 77 -1.87 10.68 15.64
CA ILE A 77 -1.93 9.22 15.57
C ILE A 77 -2.79 8.71 16.71
N ASP A 78 -3.92 8.10 16.37
CA ASP A 78 -4.74 7.28 17.25
C ASP A 78 -4.64 5.83 16.79
N HIS A 79 -4.09 4.96 17.63
CA HIS A 79 -3.82 3.56 17.31
C HIS A 79 -3.80 2.72 18.58
N HIS A 80 -4.31 1.48 18.49
CA HIS A 80 -4.28 0.50 19.58
C HIS A 80 -2.86 0.00 19.96
N GLN A 81 -1.81 0.46 19.23
CA GLN A 81 -0.41 0.09 19.47
C GLN A 81 0.36 1.34 19.87
N GLY A 82 1.30 1.20 20.81
CA GLY A 82 2.12 2.32 21.26
C GLY A 82 3.13 2.78 20.21
N SER A 83 3.52 4.06 20.27
CA SER A 83 4.49 4.68 19.34
C SER A 83 5.87 4.02 19.33
N ARG A 84 6.26 3.31 20.40
CA ARG A 84 7.48 2.50 20.44
C ARG A 84 7.46 1.34 19.43
N LEU A 85 6.28 0.86 19.06
CA LEU A 85 6.10 -0.27 18.16
C LEU A 85 5.86 0.18 16.73
N ILE A 86 4.89 1.08 16.53
CA ILE A 86 4.47 1.52 15.18
C ILE A 86 5.24 2.75 14.67
N GLY A 87 5.97 3.43 15.55
CA GLY A 87 6.70 4.67 15.29
C GLY A 87 5.87 5.94 15.47
N THR A 88 6.37 7.05 14.94
CA THR A 88 5.77 8.39 14.99
C THR A 88 5.81 9.06 13.62
N GLY A 89 5.18 10.23 13.46
CA GLY A 89 5.21 10.96 12.19
C GLY A 89 4.55 10.18 11.05
N THR A 90 5.03 10.41 9.83
CA THR A 90 4.59 9.66 8.63
C THR A 90 4.77 8.15 8.79
N PHE A 91 5.81 7.72 9.51
CA PHE A 91 6.06 6.29 9.71
C PHE A 91 4.98 5.63 10.59
N GLY A 92 4.47 6.34 11.59
CA GLY A 92 3.47 5.82 12.52
C GLY A 92 2.00 6.05 12.11
N CYS A 93 1.72 6.87 11.09
CA CYS A 93 0.36 7.29 10.76
C CYS A 93 -0.40 6.41 9.75
N GLY A 94 0.12 5.23 9.41
CA GLY A 94 -0.56 4.29 8.52
C GLY A 94 -1.93 3.86 9.06
N SER A 95 -3.00 3.96 8.25
CA SER A 95 -4.27 3.29 8.55
C SER A 95 -4.09 1.79 8.66
N THR A 96 -3.25 1.23 7.80
CA THR A 96 -2.79 -0.15 7.85
C THR A 96 -1.27 -0.20 7.91
N ILE A 97 -0.71 -0.95 8.86
CA ILE A 97 0.73 -1.16 9.03
C ILE A 97 1.04 -2.64 8.91
N ILE A 98 1.85 -2.99 7.91
CA ILE A 98 2.27 -4.36 7.62
C ILE A 98 3.75 -4.51 7.91
N GLU A 99 4.08 -5.35 8.89
CA GLU A 99 5.45 -5.72 9.24
C GLU A 99 5.69 -7.24 9.17
N GLY A 100 4.62 -8.03 8.99
CA GLY A 100 4.70 -9.47 8.73
C GLY A 100 5.06 -9.78 7.28
N GLU A 101 6.02 -10.67 7.08
CA GLU A 101 6.49 -11.10 5.75
C GLU A 101 5.49 -12.05 5.06
N ASP A 102 5.64 -12.21 3.74
CA ASP A 102 4.82 -13.09 2.90
C ASP A 102 3.31 -12.73 2.93
N PHE A 103 3.02 -11.48 3.28
CA PHE A 103 1.67 -10.91 3.30
C PHE A 103 1.08 -10.82 1.89
N ILE A 104 -0.19 -11.18 1.74
CA ILE A 104 -0.93 -11.02 0.49
C ILE A 104 -2.23 -10.26 0.78
N ALA A 105 -2.63 -9.36 -0.10
CA ALA A 105 -3.99 -8.81 -0.12
C ALA A 105 -4.62 -8.95 -1.51
N GLU A 106 -5.89 -9.34 -1.53
CA GLU A 106 -6.67 -9.52 -2.76
C GLU A 106 -8.05 -8.86 -2.60
N ASN A 107 -8.46 -8.03 -3.56
CA ASN A 107 -9.79 -7.41 -3.61
C ASN A 107 -10.14 -6.58 -2.36
N ILE A 108 -9.21 -5.77 -1.87
CA ILE A 108 -9.37 -4.90 -0.69
C ILE A 108 -9.02 -3.45 -1.03
N THR A 109 -9.78 -2.50 -0.49
CA THR A 109 -9.38 -1.10 -0.42
C THR A 109 -8.68 -0.78 0.90
N PHE A 110 -7.50 -0.19 0.83
CA PHE A 110 -6.82 0.46 1.96
C PHE A 110 -6.94 1.98 1.81
N GLU A 111 -7.54 2.63 2.80
CA GLU A 111 -7.84 4.06 2.75
C GLU A 111 -7.26 4.81 3.96
N ASN A 112 -6.74 6.01 3.69
CA ASN A 112 -6.66 7.07 4.68
C ASN A 112 -7.67 8.18 4.34
N SER A 113 -8.68 8.32 5.20
CA SER A 113 -9.81 9.24 5.03
C SER A 113 -9.54 10.65 5.61
N ALA A 114 -8.30 10.98 5.99
CA ALA A 114 -7.93 12.34 6.35
C ALA A 114 -8.22 13.31 5.19
N PRO A 115 -8.79 14.50 5.46
CA PRO A 115 -9.17 15.43 4.40
C PRO A 115 -7.95 16.00 3.66
N GLN A 116 -8.16 16.50 2.44
CA GLN A 116 -7.12 17.23 1.70
C GLN A 116 -6.55 18.37 2.56
N GLY A 117 -5.23 18.55 2.54
CA GLY A 117 -4.56 19.58 3.35
C GLY A 117 -4.19 19.15 4.76
N SER A 118 -4.44 17.89 5.14
CA SER A 118 -4.03 17.32 6.45
C SER A 118 -2.53 17.02 6.57
N GLY A 119 -1.73 17.31 5.54
CA GLY A 119 -0.34 16.85 5.46
C GLY A 119 -0.25 15.36 5.18
N GLN A 120 0.81 14.71 5.67
CA GLN A 120 1.10 13.29 5.42
C GLN A 120 0.07 12.39 6.12
N ALA A 121 -0.59 11.53 5.34
CA ALA A 121 -1.65 10.65 5.81
C ALA A 121 -1.62 9.32 5.04
N VAL A 122 -0.96 8.32 5.63
CA VAL A 122 -0.65 7.05 4.97
C VAL A 122 -1.84 6.11 5.01
N ALA A 123 -2.27 5.58 3.87
CA ALA A 123 -3.30 4.53 3.80
C ALA A 123 -2.72 3.17 4.20
N ILE A 124 -1.54 2.85 3.69
CA ILE A 124 -0.83 1.64 4.08
C ILE A 124 0.69 1.86 4.11
N ARG A 125 1.33 1.36 5.17
CA ARG A 125 2.78 1.21 5.27
C ARG A 125 3.17 -0.25 5.20
N VAL A 126 4.13 -0.56 4.32
CA VAL A 126 4.67 -1.91 4.17
C VAL A 126 6.17 -1.92 4.49
N THR A 127 6.50 -2.51 5.64
CA THR A 127 7.87 -2.77 6.11
C THR A 127 8.06 -4.27 6.24
N ALA A 128 7.99 -4.99 5.11
CA ALA A 128 8.00 -6.45 5.08
C ALA A 128 8.46 -6.96 3.71
N ASP A 129 9.09 -8.13 3.69
CA ASP A 129 9.56 -8.76 2.46
C ASP A 129 8.52 -9.72 1.86
N ARG A 130 8.53 -9.83 0.53
CA ARG A 130 7.67 -10.74 -0.27
C ARG A 130 6.18 -10.46 -0.08
N CYS A 131 5.80 -9.18 -0.07
CA CYS A 131 4.39 -8.78 -0.01
C CYS A 131 3.79 -8.66 -1.41
N ALA A 132 2.55 -9.11 -1.59
CA ALA A 132 1.84 -9.00 -2.86
C ALA A 132 0.43 -8.41 -2.69
N PHE A 133 -0.01 -7.63 -3.67
CA PHE A 133 -1.32 -6.99 -3.69
C PHE A 133 -1.94 -7.20 -5.07
N TYR A 134 -3.15 -7.77 -5.11
CA TYR A 134 -3.86 -8.08 -6.34
C TYR A 134 -5.23 -7.42 -6.33
N ASN A 135 -5.54 -6.63 -7.36
CA ASN A 135 -6.83 -5.95 -7.48
C ASN A 135 -7.18 -5.15 -6.19
N CYS A 136 -6.18 -4.49 -5.61
CA CYS A 136 -6.34 -3.65 -4.44
C CYS A 136 -6.48 -2.18 -4.82
N ARG A 137 -7.09 -1.40 -3.93
CA ARG A 137 -7.15 0.06 -4.06
C ARG A 137 -6.43 0.73 -2.91
N PHE A 138 -5.69 1.79 -3.21
CA PHE A 138 -4.94 2.58 -2.23
C PHE A 138 -5.41 4.04 -2.35
N LEU A 139 -6.18 4.49 -1.37
CA LEU A 139 -6.89 5.76 -1.42
C LEU A 139 -6.37 6.73 -0.36
N GLY A 140 -6.04 7.95 -0.77
CA GLY A 140 -5.53 8.98 0.13
C GLY A 140 -5.27 10.32 -0.57
N TRP A 141 -4.40 11.12 0.03
CA TRP A 141 -3.93 12.40 -0.51
C TRP A 141 -2.40 12.42 -0.55
N GLN A 142 -1.75 13.03 0.44
CA GLN A 142 -0.30 13.05 0.53
C GLN A 142 0.20 11.79 1.26
N ASP A 143 1.25 11.17 0.72
CA ASP A 143 1.91 9.98 1.29
C ASP A 143 0.99 8.74 1.37
N THR A 144 0.11 8.51 0.38
CA THR A 144 -0.90 7.42 0.39
C THR A 144 -0.29 6.02 0.59
N LEU A 145 0.67 5.62 -0.23
CA LEU A 145 1.22 4.26 -0.30
C LEU A 145 2.70 4.27 0.09
N TYR A 146 2.98 3.88 1.35
CA TYR A 146 4.33 3.84 1.89
C TYR A 146 4.97 2.46 1.70
N LEU A 147 5.62 2.30 0.55
CA LEU A 147 6.45 1.15 0.19
C LEU A 147 7.84 1.27 0.86
N HIS A 148 7.86 1.11 2.18
CA HIS A 148 9.01 1.45 3.03
C HIS A 148 10.22 0.51 2.85
N TYR A 149 10.02 -0.81 2.98
CA TYR A 149 11.10 -1.80 2.91
C TYR A 149 10.61 -3.16 2.38
N GLY A 150 11.53 -3.91 1.75
CA GLY A 150 11.31 -5.28 1.27
C GLY A 150 11.00 -5.36 -0.23
N LYS A 151 10.67 -6.56 -0.71
CA LYS A 151 10.19 -6.79 -2.08
C LYS A 151 8.67 -6.80 -2.12
N GLN A 152 8.08 -6.00 -3.00
CA GLN A 152 6.64 -5.80 -3.11
C GLN A 152 6.17 -5.96 -4.55
N TYR A 153 5.05 -6.64 -4.75
CA TYR A 153 4.43 -6.79 -6.05
C TYR A 153 2.99 -6.30 -6.01
N LEU A 154 2.64 -5.37 -6.89
CA LEU A 154 1.29 -4.82 -7.01
C LEU A 154 0.80 -5.10 -8.42
N LYS A 155 -0.32 -5.80 -8.56
CA LYS A 155 -0.88 -6.17 -9.86
C LYS A 155 -2.36 -5.81 -9.95
N ASP A 156 -2.74 -5.19 -11.06
CA ASP A 156 -4.13 -4.79 -11.32
C ASP A 156 -4.69 -3.84 -10.24
N CYS A 157 -3.84 -3.05 -9.59
CA CYS A 157 -4.23 -2.18 -8.46
C CYS A 157 -4.58 -0.76 -8.91
N TYR A 158 -5.45 -0.07 -8.17
CA TYR A 158 -5.71 1.37 -8.32
C TYR A 158 -5.06 2.15 -7.18
N ILE A 159 -4.34 3.22 -7.50
CA ILE A 159 -3.63 4.06 -6.53
C ILE A 159 -3.98 5.51 -6.79
N GLU A 160 -4.42 6.23 -5.76
CA GLU A 160 -4.69 7.66 -5.85
C GLU A 160 -4.04 8.51 -4.75
N GLY A 161 -3.74 9.76 -5.11
CA GLY A 161 -3.18 10.74 -4.18
C GLY A 161 -2.81 12.05 -4.84
N SER A 162 -2.06 12.88 -4.12
CA SER A 162 -1.59 14.21 -4.55
C SER A 162 -0.06 14.31 -4.54
N VAL A 163 0.54 14.45 -3.36
CA VAL A 163 1.99 14.66 -3.18
C VAL A 163 2.62 13.37 -2.66
N ASP A 164 3.72 12.95 -3.28
CA ASP A 164 4.56 11.82 -2.88
C ASP A 164 3.77 10.54 -2.57
N PHE A 165 2.66 10.30 -3.28
CA PHE A 165 1.67 9.32 -2.85
C PHE A 165 2.08 7.85 -3.08
N ILE A 166 3.21 7.59 -3.76
CA ILE A 166 3.92 6.31 -3.78
C ILE A 166 5.38 6.56 -3.36
N PHE A 167 5.76 6.16 -2.15
CA PHE A 167 7.06 6.58 -1.59
C PHE A 167 7.72 5.54 -0.69
N GLY A 168 9.01 5.73 -0.43
CA GLY A 168 9.84 4.84 0.38
C GLY A 168 11.06 4.27 -0.36
N ASN A 169 11.64 3.20 0.20
CA ASN A 169 12.88 2.60 -0.29
C ASN A 169 12.78 1.07 -0.47
N SER A 170 11.61 0.56 -0.87
CA SER A 170 11.45 -0.85 -1.22
C SER A 170 11.91 -1.16 -2.65
N THR A 171 11.99 -2.46 -2.98
CA THR A 171 12.01 -2.93 -4.37
C THR A 171 10.58 -3.28 -4.76
N ALA A 172 9.95 -2.51 -5.64
CA ALA A 172 8.55 -2.73 -6.01
C ALA A 172 8.34 -2.85 -7.52
N LEU A 173 7.52 -3.82 -7.92
CA LEU A 173 6.98 -3.91 -9.27
C LEU A 173 5.47 -3.59 -9.21
N LEU A 174 5.07 -2.56 -9.94
CA LEU A 174 3.69 -2.18 -10.15
C LEU A 174 3.31 -2.55 -11.60
N GLU A 175 2.50 -3.58 -11.74
CA GLU A 175 2.11 -4.14 -13.03
C GLU A 175 0.62 -3.95 -13.28
N HIS A 176 0.27 -3.38 -14.44
CA HIS A 176 -1.13 -3.20 -14.83
C HIS A 176 -1.94 -2.35 -13.83
N CYS A 177 -1.25 -1.48 -13.10
CA CYS A 177 -1.88 -0.60 -12.12
C CYS A 177 -2.43 0.67 -12.79
N HIS A 178 -3.46 1.22 -12.16
CA HIS A 178 -4.02 2.52 -12.47
C HIS A 178 -3.49 3.55 -11.48
N ILE A 179 -2.89 4.64 -11.99
CA ILE A 179 -2.40 5.75 -11.17
C ILE A 179 -3.25 7.00 -11.40
N HIS A 180 -3.95 7.45 -10.36
CA HIS A 180 -4.84 8.62 -10.40
C HIS A 180 -4.33 9.76 -9.51
N CYS A 181 -4.05 10.91 -10.11
CA CYS A 181 -3.59 12.08 -9.36
C CYS A 181 -4.75 13.03 -9.10
N LYS A 182 -5.12 13.20 -7.84
CA LYS A 182 -6.27 13.98 -7.38
C LYS A 182 -6.03 15.49 -7.47
N SER A 183 -4.78 15.92 -7.41
CA SER A 183 -4.37 17.32 -7.55
C SER A 183 -2.95 17.41 -8.12
N ALA A 184 -2.43 18.62 -8.30
CA ALA A 184 -1.01 18.84 -8.55
C ALA A 184 -0.16 18.25 -7.41
N GLY A 185 1.00 17.72 -7.76
CA GLY A 185 1.92 17.04 -6.84
C GLY A 185 2.84 16.08 -7.58
N PHE A 186 3.39 15.11 -6.86
CA PHE A 186 4.33 14.11 -7.38
C PHE A 186 3.77 12.71 -7.18
N VAL A 187 3.92 11.87 -8.21
CA VAL A 187 3.49 10.46 -8.15
C VAL A 187 4.36 9.67 -7.19
N THR A 188 5.67 9.90 -7.23
CA THR A 188 6.65 9.08 -6.52
C THR A 188 7.67 9.91 -5.74
N ALA A 189 8.03 9.45 -4.54
CA ALA A 189 9.19 9.92 -3.80
C ALA A 189 10.05 8.73 -3.32
N GLN A 190 10.84 8.19 -4.25
CA GLN A 190 11.75 7.08 -3.97
C GLN A 190 12.98 7.59 -3.18
N SER A 191 13.38 6.88 -2.13
CA SER A 191 14.40 7.32 -1.15
C SER A 191 15.64 6.43 -1.07
N ARG A 192 16.07 5.88 -2.22
CA ARG A 192 17.35 5.18 -2.37
C ARG A 192 18.50 6.10 -1.97
N LYS A 193 19.38 5.61 -1.10
CA LYS A 193 20.44 6.42 -0.48
C LYS A 193 21.78 6.29 -1.17
N SER A 194 22.04 5.17 -1.83
CA SER A 194 23.32 4.92 -2.50
C SER A 194 23.17 4.07 -3.77
N SER A 195 24.21 4.03 -4.60
CA SER A 195 24.22 3.29 -5.86
C SER A 195 24.23 1.77 -5.67
N GLU A 196 24.67 1.30 -4.49
CA GLU A 196 24.79 -0.11 -4.11
C GLU A 196 23.45 -0.70 -3.66
N GLU A 197 22.50 0.14 -3.23
CA GLU A 197 21.14 -0.29 -2.90
C GLU A 197 20.42 -0.76 -4.17
N ARG A 198 19.89 -1.99 -4.14
CA ARG A 198 19.11 -2.61 -5.23
C ARG A 198 17.61 -2.34 -5.11
N THR A 199 17.25 -1.21 -4.52
CA THR A 199 15.87 -0.74 -4.31
C THR A 199 15.44 0.15 -5.47
N GLY A 200 14.14 0.31 -5.63
CA GLY A 200 13.57 1.08 -6.73
C GLY A 200 12.20 0.57 -7.16
N TYR A 201 11.49 1.40 -7.89
CA TYR A 201 10.16 1.10 -8.40
C TYR A 201 10.21 0.87 -9.90
N VAL A 202 9.57 -0.21 -10.34
CA VAL A 202 9.36 -0.55 -11.74
C VAL A 202 7.88 -0.47 -12.02
N PHE A 203 7.53 0.32 -13.03
CA PHE A 203 6.17 0.50 -13.50
C PHE A 203 6.03 -0.21 -14.85
N LEU A 204 5.13 -1.18 -14.93
CA LEU A 204 4.92 -2.02 -16.11
C LEU A 204 3.44 -1.96 -16.51
N ARG A 205 3.14 -1.61 -17.77
CA ARG A 205 1.76 -1.54 -18.32
C ARG A 205 0.81 -0.65 -17.49
N ILE A 206 1.22 0.57 -17.14
CA ILE A 206 0.42 1.46 -16.30
C ILE A 206 -0.64 2.21 -17.12
N PHE A 207 -1.86 2.31 -16.58
CA PHE A 207 -2.88 3.25 -17.08
C PHE A 207 -2.86 4.54 -16.27
N LYS A 208 -2.78 5.69 -16.95
CA LYS A 208 -2.81 7.02 -16.34
C LYS A 208 -4.05 7.78 -16.83
N LEU A 209 -5.03 8.00 -15.96
CA LEU A 209 -6.14 8.91 -16.27
C LEU A 209 -5.65 10.36 -16.21
N ARG A 210 -5.59 11.01 -17.38
CA ARG A 210 -5.24 12.43 -17.53
C ARG A 210 -6.51 13.27 -17.45
N ASN A 211 -6.65 14.09 -16.41
CA ASN A 211 -7.51 15.29 -16.48
C ASN A 211 -6.78 16.61 -16.22
N LYS A 212 -5.48 16.60 -15.87
CA LYS A 212 -4.61 17.78 -15.90
C LYS A 212 -3.18 17.38 -16.28
N LEU A 213 -2.48 18.29 -16.97
CA LEU A 213 -1.09 18.14 -17.39
C LEU A 213 -0.20 18.00 -16.15
N ILE A 214 0.11 16.76 -15.75
CA ILE A 214 1.06 16.51 -14.66
C ILE A 214 2.44 16.46 -15.30
N ARG A 215 3.19 17.53 -15.12
CA ARG A 215 4.64 17.52 -15.26
C ARG A 215 5.16 16.35 -14.42
N ILE A 216 5.68 15.32 -15.07
CA ILE A 216 6.68 14.44 -14.45
C ILE A 216 7.98 15.24 -14.49
N GLU A 217 8.02 16.39 -13.81
CA GLU A 217 9.26 17.11 -13.57
C GLU A 217 9.72 16.69 -12.18
N GLN A 218 10.90 16.09 -12.14
CA GLN A 218 11.53 15.45 -10.99
C GLN A 218 10.98 14.06 -10.65
N THR A 219 11.40 13.07 -11.44
CA THR A 219 11.92 11.84 -10.86
C THR A 219 12.99 12.21 -9.83
N SER A 220 12.61 12.17 -8.55
CA SER A 220 13.37 12.44 -7.32
C SER A 220 13.94 13.85 -7.11
N ILE A 221 13.51 14.51 -6.02
CA ILE A 221 14.26 15.42 -5.11
C ILE A 221 13.26 15.76 -3.96
N ARG A 222 13.43 15.25 -2.73
CA ARG A 222 14.24 15.85 -1.65
C ARG A 222 14.87 14.86 -0.66
N TRP A 223 14.68 13.55 -0.84
CA TRP A 223 15.14 12.54 0.14
C TRP A 223 16.26 11.62 -0.34
N ALA A 224 16.60 11.63 -1.64
CA ALA A 224 17.78 10.93 -2.15
C ALA A 224 19.05 11.74 -1.84
N SER A 225 20.14 11.04 -1.54
CA SER A 225 21.46 11.64 -1.30
C SER A 225 21.89 12.56 -2.45
N THR A 226 22.89 13.42 -2.20
CA THR A 226 23.45 14.33 -3.21
C THR A 226 24.14 13.62 -4.39
N ASP A 227 24.14 12.29 -4.41
CA ASP A 227 24.72 11.47 -5.48
C ASP A 227 23.78 11.41 -6.71
N PRO A 228 24.21 11.92 -7.88
CA PRO A 228 23.44 11.87 -9.12
C PRO A 228 23.02 10.47 -9.56
N LEU A 229 23.78 9.42 -9.19
CA LEU A 229 23.48 8.02 -9.55
C LEU A 229 22.27 7.46 -8.80
N CYS A 230 21.82 8.12 -7.74
CA CYS A 230 20.67 7.67 -6.94
C CYS A 230 19.31 7.89 -7.65
N ARG A 231 19.24 8.60 -8.78
CA ARG A 231 17.98 8.99 -9.46
C ARG A 231 17.35 7.95 -10.40
N ASN A 232 17.86 6.72 -10.49
CA ASN A 232 17.38 5.72 -11.45
C ASN A 232 15.97 5.18 -11.13
N MET A 233 14.93 5.74 -11.75
CA MET A 233 13.66 5.06 -11.99
C MET A 233 13.61 4.60 -13.46
N LYS A 234 13.20 3.35 -13.70
CA LYS A 234 12.96 2.83 -15.05
C LYS A 234 11.45 2.74 -15.28
N PHE A 235 10.91 3.67 -16.05
CA PHE A 235 9.63 3.46 -16.73
C PHE A 235 9.91 2.62 -17.98
N GLN A 236 9.55 1.35 -17.97
CA GLN A 236 9.46 0.58 -19.21
C GLN A 236 8.03 0.68 -19.71
N GLU A 237 7.77 1.75 -20.47
CA GLU A 237 6.54 1.90 -21.24
C GLU A 237 6.57 0.89 -22.41
N PHE A 238 5.91 -0.26 -22.25
CA PHE A 238 5.36 -0.97 -23.40
C PHE A 238 3.92 -0.49 -23.56
N VAL A 239 3.76 0.67 -24.21
CA VAL A 239 2.46 1.10 -24.74
C VAL A 239 2.23 0.31 -26.02
N PHE A 240 1.56 -0.85 -25.94
CA PHE A 240 0.84 -1.35 -27.10
C PHE A 240 -0.47 -0.56 -27.18
N SER A 241 -0.44 0.52 -27.94
CA SER A 241 -1.65 1.18 -28.44
C SER A 241 -2.39 0.17 -29.31
N TRP A 242 -3.52 -0.34 -28.81
CA TRP A 242 -4.48 -1.14 -29.59
C TRP A 242 -5.29 -0.24 -30.54
N ASP A 243 -4.63 0.40 -31.51
CA ASP A 243 -5.29 1.21 -32.55
C ASP A 243 -4.55 1.13 -33.92
N SER A 244 -4.08 -0.05 -34.31
CA SER A 244 -3.56 -0.25 -35.69
C SER A 244 -3.68 -1.69 -36.19
N LEU A 245 -4.88 -2.27 -36.06
CA LEU A 245 -5.30 -3.46 -36.79
C LEU A 245 -6.80 -3.36 -37.10
N LEU A 246 -7.17 -2.37 -37.90
CA LEU A 246 -8.39 -2.31 -38.72
C LEU A 246 -8.24 -1.13 -39.69
N LEU A 247 -7.48 -1.36 -40.77
CA LEU A 247 -7.63 -0.93 -42.17
C LEU A 247 -6.30 -1.17 -42.91
#